data_AF-A0AAZ3PA66-F1
#
_entry.id   AF-A0AAZ3PA66-F1
#
_cell.length_a   1.000
_cell.length_b   1.000
_cell.length_c   1.000
_cell.angle_alpha   90.00
_cell.angle_beta   90.00
_cell.angle_gamma   90.00
#
_symmetry.space_group_name_H-M   'P 1'
#
loop_
_entity.id
_entity.type
_entity.pdbx_description
1 polymer ?
#
loop_
_entity_poly.entity_id
_entity_poly.type
_entity_poly.pdbx_seq_one_letter_code
_entity_poly.pdbx_strand_id
1 'polypeptide(L)'
;MQHLLYQPLLLNGNKYLQQKWDKASYEMHLRKVKSAKPTIDTTAPKTYSHLALKMKKQKFQEQSMSKIQRENNMLLEKISHIMRTTGRIDNRNDYEDKRYSVYLQSLQGCGFKSHC
;
A
#
# COMPACT_ATOMS: atom_id res chain seq x y z
N MET A 1 3.22 -46.60 43.34
CA MET A 1 4.28 -47.39 44.00
C MET A 1 4.63 -46.72 45.32
N GLN A 2 4.19 -47.30 46.45
CA GLN A 2 4.56 -46.80 47.78
C GLN A 2 5.91 -47.42 48.12
N HIS A 3 6.94 -46.60 48.34
CA HIS A 3 8.20 -47.09 48.91
C HIS A 3 7.89 -47.63 50.31
N LEU A 4 8.04 -48.94 50.49
CA LEU A 4 7.66 -49.65 51.71
C LEU A 4 8.47 -49.24 52.95
N LEU A 5 9.57 -48.49 52.77
CA LEU A 5 10.37 -47.93 53.84
C LEU A 5 10.76 -46.50 53.50
N TYR A 6 10.45 -45.58 54.43
CA TYR A 6 10.87 -44.19 54.35
C TYR A 6 12.37 -44.08 54.64
N GLN A 7 13.14 -43.65 53.64
CA GLN A 7 14.57 -43.38 53.76
C GLN A 7 14.80 -41.86 53.79
N PRO A 8 15.23 -41.29 54.92
CA PRO A 8 15.44 -39.85 55.02
C PRO A 8 16.66 -39.42 54.20
N LEU A 9 16.55 -38.26 53.53
CA LEU A 9 17.63 -37.68 52.72
C LEU A 9 18.80 -37.18 53.58
N LEU A 10 18.54 -36.87 54.85
CA LEU A 10 19.50 -36.38 55.84
C LEU A 10 19.47 -37.26 57.08
N LEU A 11 20.64 -37.47 57.70
CA LEU A 11 20.76 -38.13 59.00
C LEU A 11 19.99 -37.33 60.05
N ASN A 12 19.01 -37.98 60.68
CA ASN A 12 18.18 -37.37 61.72
C ASN A 12 17.99 -38.32 62.90
N GLY A 13 17.74 -37.75 64.09
CA GLY A 13 17.47 -38.52 65.30
C GLY A 13 16.04 -39.07 65.38
N ASN A 14 15.07 -38.48 64.65
CA ASN A 14 13.67 -38.91 64.66
C ASN A 14 13.12 -39.08 63.24
N LYS A 15 13.05 -40.35 62.82
CA LYS A 15 12.61 -40.75 61.46
C LYS A 15 11.17 -40.36 61.15
N TYR A 16 10.27 -40.44 62.13
CA TYR A 16 8.84 -40.15 61.92
C TYR A 16 8.61 -38.66 61.67
N LEU A 17 9.25 -37.81 62.47
CA LEU A 17 9.18 -36.36 62.27
C LEU A 17 9.77 -36.00 60.90
N GLN A 18 10.94 -36.53 60.55
CA GLN A 18 11.54 -36.25 59.24
C GLN A 18 10.61 -36.64 58.08
N GLN A 19 9.96 -37.80 58.16
CA GLN A 19 9.01 -38.24 57.11
C GLN A 19 7.90 -37.22 56.88
N LYS A 20 7.35 -36.66 57.97
CA LYS A 20 6.30 -35.65 57.90
C LYS A 20 6.80 -34.36 57.25
N TRP A 21 8.02 -33.93 57.60
CA TRP A 21 8.65 -32.74 57.02
C TRP A 21 8.96 -32.91 55.54
N ASP A 22 9.54 -34.06 55.14
CA ASP A 22 9.88 -34.36 53.76
C ASP A 22 8.61 -34.41 52.89
N LYS A 23 7.54 -35.04 53.40
CA LYS A 23 6.24 -35.07 52.71
C LYS A 23 5.67 -33.66 52.54
N ALA A 24 5.69 -32.84 53.58
CA ALA A 24 5.20 -31.46 53.52
C ALA A 24 6.01 -30.60 52.54
N SER A 25 7.34 -30.77 52.53
CA SER A 25 8.25 -30.09 51.60
C SER A 25 7.97 -30.50 50.15
N TYR A 26 7.77 -31.80 49.91
CA TYR A 26 7.42 -32.33 48.59
C TYR A 26 6.06 -31.79 48.11
N GLU A 27 5.03 -31.81 48.95
CA GLU A 27 3.72 -31.25 48.61
C GLU A 27 3.79 -29.74 48.32
N MET A 28 4.61 -29.00 49.10
CA MET A 28 4.86 -27.58 48.84
C MET A 28 5.57 -27.37 47.50
N HIS A 29 6.58 -28.19 47.18
CA HIS A 29 7.28 -28.13 45.91
C HIS A 29 6.32 -28.38 44.74
N LEU A 30 5.51 -29.45 44.80
CA LEU A 30 4.51 -29.75 43.78
C LEU A 30 3.52 -28.59 43.58
N ARG A 31 3.10 -27.95 44.68
CA ARG A 31 2.23 -26.76 44.61
C ARG A 31 2.91 -25.62 43.88
N LYS A 32 4.18 -25.34 44.19
CA LYS A 32 4.97 -24.29 43.54
C LYS A 32 5.16 -24.58 42.05
N VAL A 33 5.53 -25.81 41.69
CA VAL A 33 5.66 -26.26 40.29
C VAL A 33 4.35 -26.09 39.54
N LYS A 34 3.22 -26.53 40.12
CA LYS A 34 1.90 -26.40 39.49
C LYS A 34 1.47 -24.93 39.33
N SER A 35 1.84 -24.07 40.27
CA SER A 35 1.54 -22.63 40.20
C SER A 35 2.52 -21.82 39.36
N ALA A 36 3.64 -22.42 38.93
CA ALA A 36 4.66 -21.73 38.18
C ALA A 36 4.11 -21.36 36.79
N LYS A 37 4.07 -20.06 36.51
CA LYS A 37 3.68 -19.56 35.19
C LYS A 37 4.88 -19.69 34.24
N PRO A 38 4.65 -19.97 32.94
CA PRO A 38 5.72 -19.94 31.96
C PRO A 38 6.34 -18.53 31.91
N THR A 39 7.68 -18.47 31.89
CA THR A 39 8.43 -17.20 31.82
C THR A 39 8.26 -16.50 30.47
N ILE A 40 7.98 -17.26 29.43
CA ILE A 40 7.83 -16.77 28.05
C ILE A 40 6.40 -17.01 27.61
N ASP A 41 5.75 -15.95 27.14
CA ASP A 41 4.46 -16.05 26.48
C ASP A 41 4.65 -16.74 25.12
N THR A 42 3.92 -17.84 24.91
CA THR A 42 3.93 -18.61 23.65
C THR A 42 2.68 -18.36 22.82
N THR A 43 1.83 -17.42 23.23
CA THR A 43 0.62 -17.07 22.48
C THR A 43 0.95 -16.39 21.16
N ALA A 44 0.09 -16.61 20.16
CA ALA A 44 0.25 -15.99 18.85
C ALA A 44 0.14 -14.47 18.97
N PRO A 45 1.02 -13.69 18.31
CA PRO A 45 0.92 -12.23 18.29
C PRO A 45 -0.42 -11.76 17.76
N LYS A 46 -0.93 -10.66 18.31
CA LYS A 46 -2.18 -10.05 17.86
C LYS A 46 -2.05 -9.58 16.41
N THR A 47 -2.96 -10.02 15.55
CA THR A 47 -3.08 -9.54 14.18
C THR A 47 -3.85 -8.23 14.15
N TYR A 48 -3.24 -7.17 13.64
CA TYR A 48 -3.91 -5.87 13.48
C TYR A 48 -4.44 -5.67 12.06
N SER A 49 -5.66 -5.15 11.92
CA SER A 49 -6.31 -4.90 10.63
C SER A 49 -5.51 -3.96 9.72
N HIS A 50 -4.83 -2.97 10.30
CA HIS A 50 -3.98 -2.02 9.57
C HIS A 50 -2.70 -2.65 8.98
N LEU A 51 -2.29 -3.83 9.44
CA LEU A 51 -1.18 -4.59 8.84
C LEU A 51 -1.62 -5.34 7.60
N ALA A 52 -2.86 -5.83 7.58
CA ALA A 52 -3.45 -6.50 6.42
C ALA A 52 -3.87 -5.50 5.33
N LEU A 53 -4.44 -4.36 5.74
CA LEU A 53 -4.97 -3.36 4.81
C LEU A 53 -4.01 -2.18 4.65
N LYS A 54 -3.36 -2.10 3.48
CA LYS A 54 -2.51 -0.95 3.09
C LYS A 54 -3.37 0.26 2.68
N MET A 55 -4.04 0.89 3.65
CA MET A 55 -5.00 1.98 3.42
C MET A 55 -4.45 3.13 2.56
N LYS A 56 -3.19 3.52 2.74
CA LYS A 56 -2.54 4.57 1.93
C LYS A 56 -2.48 4.18 0.44
N LYS A 57 -2.15 2.92 0.15
CA LYS A 57 -2.09 2.39 -1.21
C LYS A 57 -3.47 2.39 -1.84
N GLN A 58 -4.49 1.93 -1.11
CA GLN A 58 -5.86 1.88 -1.59
C GLN A 58 -6.39 3.27 -1.93
N LYS A 59 -6.24 4.24 -1.03
CA LYS A 59 -6.65 5.64 -1.27
C LYS A 59 -5.97 6.25 -2.50
N PHE A 60 -4.68 5.99 -2.68
CA PHE A 60 -3.96 6.47 -3.86
C PHE A 60 -4.51 5.87 -5.16
N GLN A 61 -4.80 4.56 -5.16
CA GLN A 61 -5.42 3.89 -6.30
C GLN A 61 -6.80 4.47 -6.62
N GLU A 62 -7.64 4.67 -5.61
CA GLU A 62 -8.96 5.30 -5.77
C GLU A 62 -8.86 6.71 -6.36
N GLN A 63 -7.94 7.53 -5.87
CA GLN A 63 -7.68 8.87 -6.41
C GLN A 63 -7.22 8.83 -7.87
N SER A 64 -6.30 7.93 -8.20
CA SER A 64 -5.81 7.74 -9.57
C SER A 64 -6.93 7.31 -10.51
N MET A 65 -7.75 6.34 -10.09
CA MET A 65 -8.92 5.87 -10.86
C MET A 65 -9.95 6.99 -11.06
N SER A 66 -10.21 7.78 -10.02
CA SER A 66 -11.12 8.92 -10.09
C SER A 66 -10.64 9.99 -11.08
N LYS A 67 -9.32 10.24 -11.15
CA LYS A 67 -8.74 11.15 -12.13
C LYS A 67 -8.91 10.63 -13.56
N ILE A 68 -8.57 9.37 -13.80
CA ILE A 68 -8.73 8.71 -15.12
C ILE A 68 -10.19 8.77 -15.57
N GLN A 69 -11.15 8.46 -14.68
CA GLN A 69 -12.56 8.49 -15.04
C GLN A 69 -13.04 9.89 -15.44
N ARG A 70 -12.61 10.94 -14.72
CA ARG A 70 -12.93 12.33 -15.07
C ARG A 70 -12.38 12.70 -16.44
N GLU A 71 -11.12 12.34 -16.71
CA GLU A 71 -10.47 12.61 -18.00
C GLU A 71 -11.16 11.87 -19.15
N ASN A 72 -11.53 10.61 -18.95
CA ASN A 72 -12.29 9.83 -19.94
C ASN A 72 -13.66 10.46 -20.22
N ASN A 73 -14.38 10.92 -19.20
CA ASN A 73 -15.67 11.58 -19.37
C ASN A 73 -15.51 12.88 -20.18
N MET A 74 -14.52 13.72 -19.85
CA MET A 74 -14.24 14.95 -20.61
C MET A 74 -13.88 14.65 -22.07
N LEU A 75 -13.11 13.60 -22.32
CA LEU A 75 -12.75 13.19 -23.67
C LEU A 75 -13.98 12.74 -24.46
N LEU A 76 -14.85 11.93 -23.85
CA LEU A 76 -16.10 11.48 -24.47
C LEU A 76 -17.03 12.64 -24.80
N GLU A 77 -17.16 13.63 -23.91
CA GLU A 77 -17.93 14.85 -24.17
C GLU A 77 -17.40 15.61 -25.40
N LYS A 78 -16.07 15.80 -25.48
CA LYS A 78 -15.42 16.46 -26.62
C LYS A 78 -15.63 15.69 -27.93
N ILE A 79 -15.43 14.37 -27.92
CA ILE A 79 -15.67 13.52 -29.10
C ILE A 79 -17.13 13.61 -29.50
N SER A 80 -18.05 13.51 -28.55
CA SER A 80 -19.49 13.60 -28.82
C SER A 80 -19.88 14.96 -29.42
N HIS A 81 -19.29 16.05 -28.93
CA HIS A 81 -19.50 17.37 -29.52
C HIS A 81 -19.01 17.44 -30.98
N ILE A 82 -17.80 16.93 -31.25
CA ILE A 82 -17.24 16.85 -32.61
C ILE A 82 -18.10 15.95 -33.51
N MET A 83 -18.61 14.83 -33.01
CA MET A 83 -19.47 13.94 -33.80
C MET A 83 -20.84 14.58 -34.11
N ARG A 84 -21.39 15.38 -33.20
CA ARG A 84 -22.66 16.10 -33.42
C ARG A 84 -22.52 17.29 -34.36
N THR A 85 -21.37 17.95 -34.36
CA THR A 85 -21.12 19.12 -35.21
C THR A 85 -20.40 18.69 -36.48
N THR A 86 -21.00 18.86 -37.66
CA THR A 86 -20.32 18.58 -38.93
C THR A 86 -19.12 19.52 -39.06
N GLY A 87 -17.94 19.02 -38.70
CA GLY A 87 -16.68 19.74 -38.50
C GLY A 87 -16.54 21.05 -39.26
N ARG A 88 -16.95 22.15 -38.63
CA ARG A 88 -16.58 23.49 -39.09
C ARG A 88 -15.12 23.67 -38.71
N ILE A 89 -14.24 23.50 -39.69
CA ILE A 89 -12.83 23.83 -39.58
C ILE A 89 -12.75 25.36 -39.63
N ASP A 90 -12.49 25.99 -38.49
CA ASP A 90 -12.23 27.42 -38.35
C ASP A 90 -10.75 27.77 -38.59
N ASN A 91 -9.92 26.77 -38.89
CA ASN A 91 -8.52 26.95 -39.27
C ASN A 91 -8.39 27.50 -40.70
N ARG A 92 -8.84 28.74 -40.92
CA ARG A 92 -8.37 29.55 -42.04
C ARG A 92 -7.03 30.14 -41.63
N ASN A 93 -5.96 29.59 -42.18
CA ASN A 93 -4.64 30.18 -42.05
C ASN A 93 -4.51 31.31 -43.08
N ASP A 94 -4.82 32.54 -42.68
CA ASP A 94 -4.66 33.75 -43.52
C ASP A 94 -3.17 34.17 -43.66
N TYR A 95 -2.25 33.20 -43.61
CA TYR A 95 -0.82 33.44 -43.73
C TYR A 95 -0.46 33.70 -45.19
N GLU A 96 -0.26 34.97 -45.51
CA GLU A 96 0.34 35.39 -46.77
C GLU A 96 1.86 35.13 -46.74
N ASP A 97 2.34 34.25 -47.61
CA ASP A 97 3.77 33.98 -47.76
C ASP A 97 4.46 35.22 -48.36
N LYS A 98 5.24 35.93 -47.53
CA LYS A 98 6.01 37.12 -47.91
C LYS A 98 7.00 36.86 -49.04
N ARG A 99 7.39 35.61 -49.31
CA ARG A 99 8.27 35.29 -50.43
C ARG A 99 7.54 35.48 -51.77
N TYR A 100 6.27 35.09 -51.88
CA TYR A 100 5.48 35.25 -53.11
C TYR A 100 5.14 36.71 -53.43
N SER A 101 4.99 37.57 -52.41
CA SER A 101 4.75 39.00 -52.60
C SER A 101 5.91 39.73 -53.29
N VAL A 102 7.16 39.36 -52.96
CA VAL A 102 8.36 39.97 -53.53
C VAL A 102 8.55 39.57 -55.01
N TYR A 103 8.22 38.33 -55.37
CA TYR A 103 8.30 37.89 -56.78
C TYR A 103 7.28 38.60 -57.68
N LEU A 104 6.06 38.84 -57.20
CA LEU A 104 5.03 39.54 -57.98
C LEU A 104 5.35 41.03 -58.21
N GLN A 105 5.99 41.70 -57.24
CA GLN A 105 6.47 43.08 -57.42
C GLN A 105 7.66 43.17 -58.38
N SER A 106 8.51 42.14 -58.43
CA SER A 106 9.64 42.09 -59.38
C SER A 106 9.21 41.86 -60.83
N LEU A 107 8.09 41.15 -61.06
CA LEU A 107 7.54 40.90 -62.39
C LEU A 107 6.74 42.09 -62.96
N GLN A 108 6.28 43.01 -62.12
CA GLN A 108 5.62 44.25 -62.55
C GLN A 108 6.62 45.39 -62.86
N GLY A 109 7.92 45.18 -62.64
CA GLY A 109 8.98 46.18 -62.86
C GLY A 109 9.75 46.07 -64.18
N CYS A 110 9.62 44.97 -64.94
CA CYS A 110 10.24 44.81 -66.27
C CYS A 110 9.24 45.21 -67.36
N GLY A 111 9.31 46.47 -67.80
CA GLY A 111 8.35 47.08 -68.71
C GLY A 111 8.45 46.65 -70.18
N PHE A 112 7.33 46.81 -70.89
CA PHE A 112 7.32 47.01 -72.34
C PHE A 112 6.75 48.41 -72.63
N LYS A 113 7.66 49.38 -72.82
CA LYS A 113 7.37 50.56 -73.63
C LYS A 113 7.59 50.14 -75.08
N SER A 114 6.53 49.94 -75.85
CA SER A 114 6.61 49.98 -77.32
C SER A 114 6.28 51.40 -77.76
N HIS A 115 7.29 52.05 -78.35
CA HIS A 115 7.13 53.21 -79.22
C HIS A 115 6.67 52.76 -80.61
N CYS A 116 5.94 53.66 -81.28
CA CYS A 116 5.19 53.54 -82.55
C CYS A 116 3.82 52.89 -82.43
#